data_AF-A0A0L0HKK8-F1
#
_entry.id   AF-A0A0L0HKK8-F1
#
_cell.length_a   1.000
_cell.length_b   1.000
_cell.length_c   1.000
_cell.angle_alpha   90.00
_cell.angle_beta   90.00
_cell.angle_gamma   90.00
#
_symmetry.space_group_name_H-M   'P 1'
#
loop_
_entity.id
_entity.type
_entity.pdbx_description
1 polymer ?
#
loop_
_entity_poly.entity_id
_entity_poly.type
_entity_poly.pdbx_seq_one_letter_code
_entity_poly.pdbx_strand_id
1 'polypeptide(L)'
;MPPKKKQKLEKPTCLHTCNKTSFAKAFLPNYHQRLLDYIAIIHQLADHASHALKFYILSAPSFTVNEETIEAILYLLNKGEAWHPRKEAKKAWRDCLLPYVQRYCQIVGFVHPNLRGEQQSVNYLTASMMTNLKVNIQEHCMTMLLRYINLRLDVKGRKGQLPPKSDARKAFFTRLRYLKSVFLFDIVPESLDDLTAEESELLEEIWTLNLPFPDQDKPLAYLIAIDAMSFFPAYCRLSSLYEKHGFRRFSAIPLRRSLIQSNIRIDSKILYQHILCITQREAEAVEKVDLWLRVCNLRTKAFRSRCGMHFEGSITTDGTSVSVYLKHPEADKYGKRSGGKKSANMMEAEVKVQYVEKNLPACRAAENIVVIDPNKRDILYCQDSNGTTFRYTANQRAMETGSRRFAKRREAMKKKAGIDLIESRIPSHKTMNLMDFTRYLLVRRADWDRRKYFYSHPAHTRWKWHAFINRQKSESNLISNLRNKYGENFTIVMGDWSDAGQTARFQTSSKTKGWRTLFTTALIVFFLMNTRPHLFALAVHPLSLLRKASKNDLIQDLGGDMKASKPG
;
A
#
# COMPACT_ATOMS: atom_id res chain seq x y z
N MET A 1 -51.50 -1.33 -24.21
CA MET A 1 -50.50 -1.76 -23.20
C MET A 1 -49.18 -1.06 -23.52
N PRO A 2 -48.58 -0.28 -22.60
CA PRO A 2 -47.30 0.35 -22.86
C PRO A 2 -46.17 -0.71 -22.80
N PRO A 3 -45.08 -0.53 -23.57
CA PRO A 3 -44.03 -1.53 -23.67
C PRO A 3 -43.25 -1.63 -22.35
N LYS A 4 -42.99 -2.88 -21.93
CA LYS A 4 -42.20 -3.22 -20.75
C LYS A 4 -40.88 -2.43 -20.77
N LYS A 5 -40.65 -1.63 -19.72
CA LYS A 5 -39.36 -0.98 -19.45
C LYS A 5 -38.26 -2.05 -19.58
N LYS A 6 -37.34 -1.87 -20.54
CA LYS A 6 -36.08 -2.61 -20.60
C LYS A 6 -35.43 -2.49 -19.23
N GLN A 7 -35.22 -3.63 -18.56
CA GLN A 7 -34.36 -3.70 -17.38
C GLN A 7 -33.05 -3.02 -17.76
N LYS A 8 -32.71 -1.93 -17.07
CA LYS A 8 -31.39 -1.32 -17.13
C LYS A 8 -30.41 -2.41 -16.70
N LEU A 9 -29.65 -2.96 -17.65
CA LEU A 9 -28.49 -3.79 -17.35
C LEU A 9 -27.64 -2.98 -16.37
N GLU A 10 -27.37 -3.54 -15.18
CA GLU A 10 -26.48 -2.91 -14.21
C GLU A 10 -25.14 -2.61 -14.89
N LYS A 11 -24.66 -1.37 -14.78
CA LYS A 11 -23.33 -1.01 -15.29
C LYS A 11 -22.31 -1.97 -14.66
N PRO A 12 -21.39 -2.55 -15.46
CA PRO A 12 -20.38 -3.44 -14.92
C PRO A 12 -19.58 -2.71 -13.82
N THR A 13 -19.59 -3.28 -12.61
CA THR A 13 -18.90 -2.75 -11.42
C THR A 13 -17.38 -2.67 -11.57
N CYS A 14 -16.82 -3.30 -12.61
CA CYS A 14 -15.40 -3.31 -12.91
C CYS A 14 -15.15 -3.22 -14.43
N LEU A 15 -14.52 -2.13 -14.87
CA LEU A 15 -14.23 -1.85 -16.29
C LEU A 15 -12.85 -2.35 -16.75
N HIS A 16 -12.10 -2.98 -15.84
CA HIS A 16 -10.75 -3.49 -16.08
C HIS A 16 -10.53 -4.82 -15.37
N THR A 17 -9.82 -5.75 -16.01
CA THR A 17 -9.42 -7.00 -15.34
C THR A 17 -8.03 -7.43 -15.73
N CYS A 18 -7.50 -8.42 -15.02
CA CYS A 18 -6.22 -9.00 -15.32
C CYS A 18 -6.29 -10.52 -15.31
N ASN A 19 -5.91 -11.11 -16.44
CA ASN A 19 -5.66 -12.54 -16.54
C ASN A 19 -4.16 -12.79 -16.41
N LYS A 20 -3.78 -13.94 -15.87
CA LYS A 20 -2.36 -14.27 -15.70
C LYS A 20 -2.01 -15.63 -16.30
N THR A 21 -0.78 -15.74 -16.79
CA THR A 21 -0.20 -16.95 -17.40
C THR A 21 1.30 -17.03 -17.12
N SER A 22 1.95 -18.12 -17.51
CA SER A 22 3.42 -18.22 -17.46
C SER A 22 4.06 -17.49 -18.63
N PHE A 23 5.28 -17.00 -18.40
CA PHE A 23 6.10 -16.33 -19.42
C PHE A 23 6.28 -17.19 -20.68
N ALA A 24 6.67 -18.45 -20.51
CA ALA A 24 6.88 -19.38 -21.62
C ALA A 24 5.60 -19.63 -22.45
N LYS A 25 4.40 -19.54 -21.86
CA LYS A 25 3.15 -19.69 -22.60
C LYS A 25 2.73 -18.40 -23.29
N ALA A 26 3.08 -17.24 -22.73
CA ALA A 26 2.66 -15.95 -23.25
C ALA A 26 3.46 -15.49 -24.46
N PHE A 27 4.74 -15.84 -24.54
CA PHE A 27 5.68 -15.28 -25.52
C PHE A 27 6.28 -16.34 -26.44
N LEU A 28 6.49 -15.96 -27.70
CA LEU A 28 7.22 -16.77 -28.67
C LEU A 28 8.71 -16.84 -28.29
N PRO A 29 9.38 -18.00 -28.44
CA PRO A 29 10.76 -18.21 -27.97
C PRO A 29 11.77 -17.17 -28.46
N ASN A 30 11.64 -16.70 -29.71
CA ASN A 30 12.60 -15.83 -30.39
C ASN A 30 12.85 -14.49 -29.69
N TYR A 31 11.93 -14.06 -28.82
CA TYR A 31 12.02 -12.77 -28.12
C TYR A 31 12.30 -12.90 -26.62
N HIS A 32 12.45 -14.13 -26.10
CA HIS A 32 12.59 -14.35 -24.65
C HIS A 32 13.79 -13.60 -24.07
N GLN A 33 14.96 -13.68 -24.69
CA GLN A 33 16.16 -13.04 -24.17
C GLN A 33 16.02 -11.51 -24.14
N ARG A 34 15.58 -10.89 -25.25
CA ARG A 34 15.34 -9.43 -25.30
C ARG A 34 14.34 -8.96 -24.25
N LEU A 35 13.28 -9.73 -24.02
CA LEU A 35 12.31 -9.46 -22.96
C LEU A 35 12.97 -9.52 -21.57
N LEU A 36 13.78 -10.55 -21.30
CA LEU A 36 14.49 -10.73 -20.03
C LEU A 36 15.51 -9.62 -19.78
N ASP A 37 16.26 -9.21 -20.80
CA ASP A 37 17.24 -8.13 -20.71
C ASP A 37 16.55 -6.79 -20.43
N TYR A 38 15.49 -6.48 -21.17
CA TYR A 38 14.71 -5.27 -20.96
C TYR A 38 14.14 -5.20 -19.53
N ILE A 39 13.50 -6.26 -19.03
CA ILE A 39 12.94 -6.24 -17.67
C ILE A 39 14.02 -6.15 -16.59
N ALA A 40 15.22 -6.69 -16.82
CA ALA A 40 16.33 -6.61 -15.89
C ALA A 40 16.87 -5.18 -15.80
N ILE A 41 17.03 -4.49 -16.95
CA ILE A 41 17.45 -3.08 -17.01
C ILE A 41 16.46 -2.19 -16.25
N ILE A 42 15.16 -2.31 -16.52
CA ILE A 42 14.14 -1.49 -15.84
C ILE A 42 14.07 -1.82 -14.34
N HIS A 43 14.29 -3.09 -13.96
CA HIS A 43 14.34 -3.47 -12.56
C HIS A 43 15.49 -2.79 -11.82
N GLN A 44 16.68 -2.81 -12.43
CA GLN A 44 17.87 -2.17 -11.88
C GLN A 44 17.73 -0.65 -11.82
N LEU A 45 17.20 0.00 -12.86
CA LEU A 45 16.94 1.45 -12.84
C LEU A 45 16.04 1.86 -11.67
N ALA A 46 14.93 1.17 -11.43
CA ALA A 46 14.07 1.53 -10.29
C ALA A 46 14.69 1.22 -8.92
N ASP A 47 15.61 0.26 -8.84
CA ASP A 47 16.36 0.00 -7.63
C ASP A 47 17.28 1.17 -7.29
N HIS A 48 18.17 1.50 -8.22
CA HIS A 48 19.13 2.58 -8.06
C HIS A 48 18.46 3.95 -7.96
N ALA A 49 17.36 4.21 -8.68
CA ALA A 49 16.64 5.48 -8.60
C ALA A 49 16.09 5.78 -7.19
N SER A 50 15.54 4.77 -6.50
CA SER A 50 15.06 4.98 -5.12
C SER A 50 16.19 5.31 -4.14
N HIS A 51 17.37 4.72 -4.36
CA HIS A 51 18.55 4.99 -3.53
C HIS A 51 19.22 6.32 -3.87
N ALA A 52 19.35 6.65 -5.16
CA ALA A 52 19.87 7.93 -5.63
C ALA A 52 19.00 9.10 -5.15
N LEU A 53 17.67 8.95 -5.19
CA LEU A 53 16.74 9.92 -4.62
C LEU A 53 17.00 10.15 -3.13
N LYS A 54 17.13 9.07 -2.35
CA LYS A 54 17.46 9.19 -0.92
C LYS A 54 18.82 9.84 -0.70
N PHE A 55 19.84 9.46 -1.48
CA PHE A 55 21.16 10.05 -1.40
C PHE A 55 21.12 11.56 -1.67
N TYR A 56 20.39 12.00 -2.71
CA TYR A 56 20.14 13.41 -2.99
C TYR A 56 19.47 14.11 -1.80
N ILE A 57 18.36 13.57 -1.27
CA ILE A 57 17.65 14.17 -0.13
C ILE A 57 18.55 14.33 1.11
N LEU A 58 19.46 13.40 1.35
CA LEU A 58 20.40 13.46 2.48
C LEU A 58 21.63 14.34 2.23
N SER A 59 21.95 14.63 0.96
CA SER A 59 23.15 15.38 0.57
C SER A 59 22.85 16.84 0.25
N ALA A 60 21.64 17.16 -0.20
CA ALA A 60 21.26 18.50 -0.59
C ALA A 60 20.91 19.34 0.66
N PRO A 61 21.37 20.60 0.76
CA PRO A 61 21.03 21.48 1.88
C PRO A 61 19.52 21.72 2.01
N SER A 62 18.85 21.82 0.86
CA SER A 62 17.40 21.86 0.71
C SER A 62 17.00 20.98 -0.47
N PHE A 63 15.78 20.45 -0.45
CA PHE A 63 15.30 19.56 -1.50
C PHE A 63 13.83 19.82 -1.82
N THR A 64 13.49 19.61 -3.09
CA THR A 64 12.11 19.49 -3.56
C THR A 64 12.00 18.16 -4.29
N VAL A 65 10.92 17.40 -4.04
CA VAL A 65 10.69 16.11 -4.70
C VAL A 65 9.35 16.14 -5.41
N ASN A 66 9.40 16.20 -6.73
CA ASN A 66 8.25 16.11 -7.62
C ASN A 66 8.51 15.06 -8.73
N GLU A 67 7.61 14.97 -9.71
CA GLU A 67 7.76 14.00 -10.81
C GLU A 67 9.00 14.29 -11.67
N GLU A 68 9.34 15.55 -11.87
CA GLU A 68 10.50 15.99 -12.65
C GLU A 68 11.81 15.62 -11.96
N THR A 69 11.87 15.73 -10.62
CA THR A 69 13.02 15.28 -9.82
C THR A 69 13.31 13.79 -10.06
N ILE A 70 12.28 12.95 -9.99
CA ILE A 70 12.41 11.50 -10.17
C ILE A 70 12.73 11.16 -11.64
N GLU A 71 12.05 11.82 -12.58
CA GLU A 71 12.31 11.67 -14.01
C GLU A 71 13.78 11.99 -14.34
N ALA A 72 14.31 13.10 -13.84
CA ALA A 72 15.70 13.52 -14.04
C ALA A 72 16.69 12.52 -13.44
N ILE A 73 16.46 12.03 -12.22
CA ILE A 73 17.30 10.97 -11.61
C ILE A 73 17.32 9.71 -12.49
N LEU A 74 16.17 9.29 -13.01
CA LEU A 74 16.08 8.11 -13.89
C LEU A 74 16.85 8.30 -15.20
N TYR A 75 16.77 9.48 -15.82
CA TYR A 75 17.55 9.77 -17.02
C TYR A 75 19.05 9.86 -16.76
N LEU A 76 19.47 10.51 -15.68
CA LEU A 76 20.87 10.59 -15.26
C LEU A 76 21.42 9.21 -14.92
N LEU A 77 20.63 8.33 -14.30
CA LEU A 77 21.02 6.92 -14.13
C LEU A 77 21.10 6.20 -15.48
N ASN A 78 20.18 6.44 -16.41
CA ASN A 78 20.21 5.75 -17.71
C ASN A 78 21.38 6.18 -18.61
N LYS A 79 21.68 7.49 -18.68
CA LYS A 79 22.57 8.08 -19.69
C LYS A 79 23.76 8.87 -19.10
N GLY A 80 23.80 9.09 -17.80
CA GLY A 80 24.79 9.97 -17.18
C GLY A 80 24.75 11.37 -17.78
N GLU A 81 25.94 11.94 -18.00
CA GLU A 81 26.12 13.27 -18.59
C GLU A 81 25.55 13.39 -20.00
N ALA A 82 25.44 12.28 -20.74
CA ALA A 82 24.93 12.26 -22.10
C ALA A 82 23.43 12.61 -22.19
N TRP A 83 22.70 12.63 -21.07
CA TRP A 83 21.33 13.14 -21.05
C TRP A 83 21.32 14.67 -21.19
N HIS A 84 20.85 15.15 -22.35
CA HIS A 84 20.71 16.57 -22.66
C HIS A 84 19.25 16.89 -22.98
N PRO A 85 18.44 17.28 -21.98
CA PRO A 85 17.04 17.63 -22.21
C PRO A 85 16.93 18.95 -22.97
N ARG A 86 15.92 19.06 -23.85
CA ARG A 86 15.68 20.28 -24.64
C ARG A 86 14.98 21.39 -23.87
N LYS A 87 14.07 21.04 -22.95
CA LYS A 87 13.27 22.01 -22.18
C LYS A 87 14.11 22.63 -21.06
N GLU A 88 14.09 23.95 -20.92
CA GLU A 88 14.85 24.69 -19.90
C GLU A 88 14.61 24.20 -18.48
N ALA A 89 13.34 23.98 -18.09
CA ALA A 89 13.01 23.43 -16.77
C ALA A 89 13.71 22.08 -16.50
N LYS A 90 13.83 21.22 -17.51
CA LYS A 90 14.53 19.94 -17.39
C LYS A 90 16.06 20.09 -17.36
N LYS A 91 16.61 21.12 -18.00
CA LYS A 91 18.05 21.45 -17.89
C LYS A 91 18.39 21.90 -16.47
N ALA A 92 17.57 22.77 -15.87
CA ALA A 92 17.75 23.17 -14.47
C ALA A 92 17.75 21.96 -13.51
N TRP A 93 16.81 21.02 -13.68
CA TRP A 93 16.80 19.78 -12.89
C TRP A 93 18.02 18.91 -13.14
N ARG A 94 18.46 18.77 -14.40
CA ARG A 94 19.69 18.06 -14.75
C ARG A 94 20.88 18.65 -14.00
N ASP A 95 21.10 19.94 -14.12
CA ASP A 95 22.29 20.59 -13.57
C ASP A 95 22.30 20.56 -12.04
N CYS A 96 21.13 20.69 -11.41
CA CYS A 96 20.96 20.50 -9.97
C CYS A 96 21.28 19.07 -9.51
N LEU A 97 20.80 18.05 -10.23
CA LEU A 97 20.84 16.65 -9.77
C LEU A 97 22.10 15.89 -10.23
N LEU A 98 22.73 16.31 -11.31
CA LEU A 98 23.91 15.68 -11.91
C LEU A 98 25.02 15.38 -10.89
N PRO A 99 25.50 16.34 -10.07
CA PRO A 99 26.59 16.08 -9.13
C PRO A 99 26.22 15.02 -8.07
N TYR A 100 24.96 15.00 -7.62
CA TYR A 100 24.49 14.02 -6.63
C TYR A 100 24.36 12.62 -7.23
N VAL A 101 23.82 12.52 -8.45
CA VAL A 101 23.66 11.22 -9.14
C VAL A 101 25.02 10.66 -9.54
N GLN A 102 25.95 11.48 -10.04
CA GLN A 102 27.32 11.06 -10.33
C GLN A 102 28.02 10.53 -9.09
N ARG A 103 27.99 11.27 -7.98
CA ARG A 103 28.59 10.83 -6.70
C ARG A 103 27.95 9.52 -6.21
N TYR A 104 26.64 9.40 -6.30
CA TYR A 104 25.94 8.14 -6.01
C TYR A 104 26.47 6.99 -6.88
N CYS A 105 26.53 7.18 -8.21
CA CYS A 105 27.02 6.17 -9.14
C CYS A 105 28.47 5.74 -8.83
N GLN A 106 29.34 6.68 -8.48
CA GLN A 106 30.72 6.40 -8.06
C GLN A 106 30.76 5.55 -6.78
N ILE A 107 29.96 5.91 -5.76
CA ILE A 107 29.87 5.17 -4.50
C ILE A 107 29.42 3.73 -4.74
N VAL A 108 28.38 3.52 -5.56
CA VAL A 108 27.80 2.18 -5.77
C VAL A 108 28.40 1.42 -6.95
N GLY A 109 29.30 2.03 -7.74
CA GLY A 109 29.85 1.43 -8.96
C GLY A 109 28.78 1.18 -10.04
N PHE A 110 27.81 2.08 -10.17
CA PHE A 110 26.70 1.87 -11.10
C PHE A 110 27.09 2.21 -12.54
N VAL A 111 26.84 1.26 -13.45
CA VAL A 111 27.10 1.41 -14.88
C VAL A 111 25.80 1.81 -15.59
N HIS A 112 25.86 2.90 -16.37
CA HIS A 112 24.74 3.43 -17.12
C HIS A 112 24.27 2.42 -18.19
N PRO A 113 23.00 1.98 -18.17
CA PRO A 113 22.50 0.99 -19.13
C PRO A 113 22.31 1.55 -20.55
N ASN A 114 22.27 2.88 -20.73
CA ASN A 114 22.17 3.56 -22.02
C ASN A 114 20.99 3.08 -22.88
N LEU A 115 19.86 2.79 -22.25
CA LEU A 115 18.64 2.37 -22.93
C LEU A 115 18.13 3.51 -23.83
N ARG A 116 17.99 3.26 -25.12
CA ARG A 116 17.44 4.22 -26.10
C ARG A 116 15.92 4.06 -26.20
N GLY A 117 15.17 5.14 -26.35
CA GLY A 117 13.70 5.06 -26.41
C GLY A 117 13.07 4.80 -25.03
N GLU A 118 13.73 5.27 -23.98
CA GLU A 118 13.46 4.98 -22.57
C GLU A 118 12.28 5.77 -21.99
N GLN A 119 11.79 6.80 -22.68
CA GLN A 119 10.78 7.74 -22.13
C GLN A 119 9.58 7.04 -21.53
N GLN A 120 9.05 6.00 -22.19
CA GLN A 120 7.87 5.29 -21.69
C GLN A 120 8.16 4.53 -20.40
N SER A 121 9.33 3.88 -20.32
CA SER A 121 9.78 3.16 -19.14
C SER A 121 10.06 4.11 -17.97
N VAL A 122 10.72 5.24 -18.25
CA VAL A 122 10.95 6.31 -17.28
C VAL A 122 9.64 6.83 -16.72
N ASN A 123 8.65 7.14 -17.57
CA ASN A 123 7.33 7.62 -17.13
C ASN A 123 6.65 6.63 -16.16
N TYR A 124 6.70 5.33 -16.46
CA TYR A 124 6.14 4.31 -15.56
C TYR A 124 6.88 4.22 -14.23
N LEU A 125 8.21 4.30 -14.24
CA LEU A 125 9.00 4.29 -13.01
C LEU A 125 8.76 5.54 -12.18
N THR A 126 8.73 6.73 -12.80
CA THR A 126 8.40 8.01 -12.15
C THR A 126 7.05 7.94 -11.45
N ALA A 127 5.99 7.54 -12.18
CA ALA A 127 4.66 7.42 -11.61
C ALA A 127 4.60 6.41 -10.46
N SER A 128 5.31 5.27 -10.59
CA SER A 128 5.38 4.26 -9.53
C SER A 128 6.10 4.78 -8.28
N MET A 129 7.24 5.46 -8.44
CA MET A 129 8.01 5.99 -7.32
C MET A 129 7.27 7.14 -6.62
N MET A 130 6.68 8.07 -7.39
CA MET A 130 5.86 9.15 -6.84
C MET A 130 4.65 8.60 -6.06
N THR A 131 3.96 7.59 -6.61
CA THR A 131 2.85 6.93 -5.92
C THR A 131 3.32 6.28 -4.61
N ASN A 132 4.48 5.61 -4.61
CA ASN A 132 5.02 4.98 -3.40
C ASN A 132 5.33 6.01 -2.30
N LEU A 133 5.93 7.16 -2.66
CA LEU A 133 6.17 8.26 -1.71
C LEU A 133 4.85 8.77 -1.13
N LYS A 134 3.92 9.13 -2.01
CA LYS A 134 2.60 9.65 -1.62
C LYS A 134 1.86 8.69 -0.68
N VAL A 135 1.74 7.42 -1.07
CA VAL A 135 1.02 6.41 -0.26
C VAL A 135 1.73 6.18 1.07
N ASN A 136 3.07 6.16 1.10
CA ASN A 136 3.82 5.99 2.35
C ASN A 136 3.51 7.10 3.36
N ILE A 137 3.34 8.34 2.89
CA ILE A 137 2.98 9.48 3.74
C ILE A 137 1.51 9.37 4.17
N GLN A 138 0.59 9.15 3.21
CA GLN A 138 -0.85 9.05 3.47
C GLN A 138 -1.17 7.99 4.54
N GLU A 139 -0.50 6.84 4.48
CA GLU A 139 -0.80 5.70 5.34
C GLU A 139 -0.09 5.75 6.71
N HIS A 140 1.00 6.52 6.84
CA HIS A 140 1.89 6.40 8.01
C HIS A 140 2.26 7.70 8.69
N CYS A 141 2.15 8.87 8.05
CA CYS A 141 2.62 10.13 8.60
C CYS A 141 1.95 10.44 9.96
N MET A 142 0.62 10.43 10.01
CA MET A 142 -0.14 10.68 11.24
C MET A 142 0.19 9.67 12.34
N THR A 143 0.30 8.39 11.99
CA THR A 143 0.64 7.34 12.95
C THR A 143 2.03 7.52 13.52
N MET A 144 3.01 7.92 12.70
CA MET A 144 4.38 8.15 13.17
C MET A 144 4.49 9.41 14.02
N LEU A 145 3.74 10.48 13.73
CA LEU A 145 3.66 11.69 14.56
C LEU A 145 3.10 11.35 15.95
N LEU A 146 1.93 10.72 16.01
CA LEU A 146 1.31 10.31 17.27
C LEU A 146 2.19 9.35 18.07
N ARG A 147 2.87 8.43 17.38
CA ARG A 147 3.81 7.50 18.00
C ARG A 147 5.02 8.22 18.57
N TYR A 148 5.51 9.26 17.91
CA TYR A 148 6.66 10.04 18.36
C TYR A 148 6.35 10.73 19.69
N ILE A 149 5.21 11.43 19.75
CA ILE A 149 4.69 12.05 20.98
C ILE A 149 4.56 11.01 22.09
N ASN A 150 3.98 9.84 21.80
CA ASN A 150 3.83 8.78 22.78
C ASN A 150 5.17 8.22 23.29
N LEU A 151 6.21 8.20 22.45
CA LEU A 151 7.55 7.71 22.81
C LEU A 151 8.29 8.74 23.68
N ARG A 152 8.26 10.02 23.31
CA ARG A 152 8.88 11.11 24.09
C ARG A 152 8.26 11.23 25.49
N LEU A 153 6.94 11.05 25.61
CA LEU A 153 6.23 11.13 26.89
C LEU A 153 6.18 9.80 27.66
N ASP A 154 6.92 8.77 27.23
CA ASP A 154 6.90 7.41 27.78
C ASP A 154 5.49 6.90 28.16
N VAL A 155 4.54 7.04 27.24
CA VAL A 155 3.13 6.70 27.50
C VAL A 155 2.97 5.23 27.90
N LYS A 156 3.82 4.35 27.38
CA LYS A 156 3.76 2.92 27.70
C LYS A 156 4.25 2.63 29.13
N GLY A 157 5.37 3.21 29.55
CA GLY A 157 5.88 3.06 30.92
C GLY A 157 4.94 3.65 31.95
N ARG A 158 4.52 4.91 31.75
CA ARG A 158 3.54 5.59 32.62
C ARG A 158 2.21 4.84 32.72
N LYS A 159 1.68 4.29 31.60
CA LYS A 159 0.48 3.44 31.60
C LYS A 159 0.68 2.15 32.40
N GLY A 160 1.89 1.59 32.44
CA GLY A 160 2.20 0.39 33.22
C GLY A 160 2.26 0.65 34.72
N GLN A 161 2.74 1.83 35.11
CA GLN A 161 2.88 2.24 36.52
C GLN A 161 1.55 2.68 37.15
N LEU A 162 0.63 3.24 36.34
CA LEU A 162 -0.66 3.75 36.84
C LEU A 162 -1.72 2.64 36.94
N PRO A 163 -2.40 2.46 38.10
CA PRO A 163 -3.43 1.45 38.26
C PRO A 163 -4.56 1.56 37.22
N PRO A 164 -5.11 0.45 36.70
CA PRO A 164 -6.28 0.49 35.84
C PRO A 164 -7.45 1.22 36.51
N LYS A 165 -8.18 2.04 35.73
CA LYS A 165 -9.36 2.83 36.16
C LYS A 165 -9.11 3.90 37.25
N SER A 166 -7.88 4.15 37.69
CA SER A 166 -7.60 5.22 38.67
C SER A 166 -7.78 6.63 38.07
N ASP A 167 -8.06 7.60 38.92
CA ASP A 167 -8.23 9.00 38.50
C ASP A 167 -6.91 9.61 38.01
N ALA A 168 -5.78 9.24 38.62
CA ALA A 168 -4.45 9.60 38.10
C ALA A 168 -4.23 9.10 36.66
N ARG A 169 -4.71 7.89 36.33
CA ARG A 169 -4.64 7.35 34.97
C ARG A 169 -5.56 8.10 34.02
N LYS A 170 -6.78 8.45 34.44
CA LYS A 170 -7.71 9.27 33.65
C LYS A 170 -7.10 10.65 33.38
N ALA A 171 -6.58 11.32 34.40
CA ALA A 171 -5.93 12.62 34.31
C ALA A 171 -4.74 12.60 33.34
N PHE A 172 -3.88 11.59 33.43
CA PHE A 172 -2.77 11.40 32.50
C PHE A 172 -3.24 11.29 31.04
N PHE A 173 -4.26 10.48 30.75
CA PHE A 173 -4.78 10.35 29.38
C PHE A 173 -5.52 11.61 28.91
N THR A 174 -6.11 12.39 29.82
CA THR A 174 -6.68 13.70 29.51
C THR A 174 -5.60 14.71 29.16
N ARG A 175 -4.52 14.83 29.95
CA ARG A 175 -3.36 15.67 29.61
C ARG A 175 -2.72 15.24 28.30
N LEU A 176 -2.56 13.94 28.04
CA LEU A 176 -2.03 13.44 26.78
C LEU A 176 -2.89 13.81 25.56
N ARG A 177 -4.23 13.83 25.71
CA ARG A 177 -5.14 14.29 24.64
C ARG A 177 -4.97 15.78 24.39
N TYR A 178 -4.90 16.57 25.46
CA TYR A 178 -4.65 18.00 25.41
C TYR A 178 -3.31 18.33 24.72
N LEU A 179 -2.21 17.69 25.11
CA LEU A 179 -0.91 17.90 24.47
C LEU A 179 -0.96 17.55 22.97
N LYS A 180 -1.63 16.46 22.60
CA LYS A 180 -1.80 16.11 21.19
C LYS A 180 -2.61 17.14 20.41
N SER A 181 -3.62 17.78 21.02
CA SER A 181 -4.34 18.87 20.37
C SER A 181 -3.49 20.13 20.24
N VAL A 182 -2.72 20.49 21.27
CA VAL A 182 -1.76 21.60 21.21
C VAL A 182 -0.71 21.36 20.12
N PHE A 183 -0.14 20.16 20.04
CA PHE A 183 0.95 19.86 19.11
C PHE A 183 0.52 19.70 17.65
N LEU A 184 -0.71 19.24 17.39
CA LEU A 184 -1.10 18.77 16.05
C LEU A 184 -2.38 19.40 15.48
N PHE A 185 -3.17 20.12 16.31
CA PHE A 185 -4.52 20.56 15.95
C PHE A 185 -4.81 22.01 16.30
N ASP A 186 -3.77 22.84 16.47
CA ASP A 186 -3.85 24.31 16.54
C ASP A 186 -4.88 24.85 17.58
N ILE A 187 -5.06 24.14 18.70
CA ILE A 187 -5.53 24.80 19.91
C ILE A 187 -4.32 25.56 20.44
N VAL A 188 -4.22 26.85 20.12
CA VAL A 188 -3.30 27.75 20.81
C VAL A 188 -3.79 27.83 22.25
N PRO A 189 -3.08 27.25 23.23
CA PRO A 189 -3.53 27.31 24.60
C PRO A 189 -3.44 28.76 25.08
N GLU A 190 -4.38 29.18 25.95
CA GLU A 190 -4.40 30.54 26.50
C GLU A 190 -3.08 30.91 27.22
N SER A 191 -2.35 29.89 27.70
CA SER A 191 -0.96 30.00 28.17
C SER A 191 -0.18 28.72 27.86
N LEU A 192 1.10 28.89 27.48
CA LEU A 192 2.10 27.81 27.35
C LEU A 192 2.91 27.61 28.63
N ASP A 193 2.67 28.41 29.67
CA ASP A 193 3.44 28.42 30.92
C ASP A 193 3.22 27.15 31.75
N ASP A 194 2.14 26.40 31.45
CA ASP A 194 1.76 25.15 32.12
C ASP A 194 2.51 23.90 31.60
N LEU A 195 3.42 24.04 30.63
CA LEU A 195 4.17 22.91 30.07
C LEU A 195 5.38 22.55 30.94
N THR A 196 5.60 21.24 31.16
CA THR A 196 6.86 20.79 31.76
C THR A 196 8.03 21.03 30.79
N ALA A 197 9.26 21.03 31.28
CA ALA A 197 10.45 21.18 30.43
C ALA A 197 10.47 20.16 29.27
N GLU A 198 10.08 18.90 29.53
CA GLU A 198 10.00 17.86 28.50
C GLU A 198 8.86 18.10 27.49
N GLU A 199 7.73 18.64 27.95
CA GLU A 199 6.59 18.98 27.09
C GLU A 199 6.92 20.16 26.18
N SER A 200 7.62 21.18 26.70
CA SER A 200 8.12 22.32 25.94
C SER A 200 9.18 21.91 24.91
N GLU A 201 10.16 21.06 25.29
CA GLU A 201 11.13 20.53 24.34
C GLU A 201 10.45 19.71 23.22
N LEU A 202 9.43 18.94 23.57
CA LEU A 202 8.63 18.19 22.59
C LEU A 202 7.86 19.13 21.64
N LEU A 203 7.25 20.20 22.17
CA LEU A 203 6.55 21.19 21.36
C LEU A 203 7.49 21.82 20.33
N GLU A 204 8.66 22.29 20.77
CA GLU A 204 9.69 22.88 19.90
C GLU A 204 10.12 21.89 18.80
N GLU A 205 10.37 20.63 19.14
CA GLU A 205 10.72 19.62 18.15
C GLU A 205 9.60 19.36 17.15
N ILE A 206 8.33 19.39 17.55
CA ILE A 206 7.19 19.30 16.63
C ILE A 206 7.10 20.53 15.74
N TRP A 207 7.31 21.74 16.27
CA TRP A 207 7.32 22.97 15.47
C TRP A 207 8.44 22.98 14.43
N THR A 208 9.64 22.47 14.77
CA THR A 208 10.74 22.34 13.80
C THR A 208 10.42 21.43 12.61
N LEU A 209 9.35 20.62 12.70
CA LEU A 209 8.89 19.84 11.56
C LEU A 209 8.30 20.71 10.45
N ASN A 210 7.92 21.97 10.71
CA ASN A 210 7.28 22.89 9.75
C ASN A 210 6.14 22.20 8.99
N LEU A 211 5.15 21.69 9.73
CA LEU A 211 3.97 21.04 9.14
C LEU A 211 3.16 22.08 8.35
N PRO A 212 2.75 21.79 7.10
CA PRO A 212 1.91 22.71 6.34
C PRO A 212 0.48 22.68 6.91
N PHE A 213 0.05 23.82 7.46
CA PHE A 213 -1.33 24.06 7.91
C PHE A 213 -2.02 25.06 6.97
N PRO A 214 -2.39 24.66 5.74
CA PRO A 214 -2.97 25.57 4.75
C PRO A 214 -4.41 26.00 5.08
N ASP A 215 -5.11 25.30 5.98
CA ASP A 215 -6.52 25.49 6.30
C ASP A 215 -6.79 25.00 7.74
N GLN A 216 -7.00 25.93 8.68
CA GLN A 216 -7.13 25.66 10.11
C GLN A 216 -8.41 24.86 10.45
N ASP A 217 -9.41 24.84 9.57
CA ASP A 217 -10.70 24.19 9.83
C ASP A 217 -10.72 22.68 9.54
N LYS A 218 -9.63 22.13 8.99
CA LYS A 218 -9.60 20.73 8.53
C LYS A 218 -8.66 19.87 9.36
N PRO A 219 -9.08 18.65 9.76
CA PRO A 219 -8.21 17.74 10.50
C PRO A 219 -6.91 17.44 9.75
N LEU A 220 -5.78 17.45 10.46
CA LEU A 220 -4.45 17.15 9.90
C LEU A 220 -4.41 15.86 9.08
N ALA A 221 -5.09 14.80 9.54
CA ALA A 221 -5.17 13.53 8.82
C ALA A 221 -5.82 13.66 7.43
N TYR A 222 -6.82 14.53 7.28
CA TYR A 222 -7.44 14.83 5.99
C TYR A 222 -6.49 15.63 5.09
N LEU A 223 -5.80 16.64 5.64
CA LEU A 223 -4.81 17.44 4.90
C LEU A 223 -3.69 16.55 4.32
N ILE A 224 -3.16 15.64 5.14
CA ILE A 224 -2.18 14.63 4.71
C ILE A 224 -2.75 13.74 3.60
N ALA A 225 -4.02 13.34 3.70
CA ALA A 225 -4.65 12.48 2.70
C ALA A 225 -4.79 13.18 1.33
N ILE A 226 -5.14 14.46 1.29
CA ILE A 226 -5.37 15.18 0.03
C ILE A 226 -4.08 15.69 -0.62
N ASP A 227 -3.09 16.07 0.19
CA ASP A 227 -1.84 16.70 -0.28
C ASP A 227 -0.59 16.14 0.41
N ALA A 228 -0.45 14.82 0.42
CA ALA A 228 0.61 14.15 1.16
C ALA A 228 2.05 14.65 0.85
N MET A 229 2.32 15.09 -0.38
CA MET A 229 3.68 15.50 -0.77
C MET A 229 4.13 16.81 -0.11
N SER A 230 3.22 17.72 0.27
CA SER A 230 3.61 18.91 1.04
C SER A 230 4.11 18.55 2.45
N PHE A 231 3.67 17.41 3.01
CA PHE A 231 4.14 16.88 4.29
C PHE A 231 5.44 16.07 4.17
N PHE A 232 5.96 15.82 2.96
CA PHE A 232 7.14 14.97 2.77
C PHE A 232 8.40 15.48 3.50
N PRO A 233 8.76 16.78 3.45
CA PRO A 233 9.91 17.29 4.20
C PRO A 233 9.75 17.12 5.71
N ALA A 234 8.56 17.43 6.25
CA ALA A 234 8.25 17.24 7.67
C ALA A 234 8.35 15.76 8.09
N TYR A 235 7.87 14.85 7.23
CA TYR A 235 7.94 13.41 7.48
C TYR A 235 9.39 12.87 7.46
N CYS A 236 10.26 13.42 6.61
CA CYS A 236 11.70 13.14 6.63
C CYS A 236 12.36 13.66 7.93
N ARG A 237 12.08 14.90 8.34
CA ARG A 237 12.57 15.48 9.62
C ARG A 237 12.13 14.65 10.82
N LEU A 238 10.88 14.20 10.85
CA LEU A 238 10.37 13.32 11.88
C LEU A 238 11.19 12.03 11.97
N SER A 239 11.55 11.42 10.84
CA SER A 239 12.40 10.23 10.84
C SER A 239 13.80 10.50 11.40
N SER A 240 14.34 11.71 11.22
CA SER A 240 15.59 12.15 11.84
C SER A 240 15.46 12.30 13.35
N LEU A 241 14.34 12.85 13.85
CA LEU A 241 14.07 12.95 15.30
C LEU A 241 13.99 11.56 15.96
N TYR A 242 13.40 10.57 15.31
CA TYR A 242 13.43 9.18 15.80
C TYR A 242 14.86 8.65 15.97
N GLU A 243 15.76 8.99 15.04
CA GLU A 243 17.17 8.57 15.11
C GLU A 243 17.93 9.34 16.19
N LYS A 244 17.71 10.67 16.32
CA LYS A 244 18.29 11.53 17.37
C LYS A 244 18.01 10.98 18.77
N HIS A 245 16.77 10.59 19.04
CA HIS A 245 16.32 10.10 20.34
C HIS A 245 16.54 8.58 20.54
N GLY A 246 17.26 7.90 19.64
CA GLY A 246 17.52 6.47 19.75
C GLY A 246 16.27 5.58 19.61
N PHE A 247 15.15 6.13 19.14
CA PHE A 247 13.93 5.38 18.92
C PHE A 247 14.03 4.45 17.72
N ARG A 248 13.11 3.49 17.66
CA ARG A 248 13.03 2.55 16.54
C ARG A 248 12.69 3.26 15.23
N ARG A 249 13.71 3.43 14.38
CA ARG A 249 13.64 4.03 13.03
C ARG A 249 12.57 3.42 12.13
N PHE A 250 11.90 4.27 11.36
CA PHE A 250 10.98 3.92 10.26
C PHE A 250 11.54 4.41 8.91
N SER A 251 10.94 4.01 7.79
CA SER A 251 11.41 4.40 6.45
C SER A 251 10.57 5.55 5.92
N ALA A 252 11.00 6.79 6.13
CA ALA A 252 10.31 7.96 5.54
C ALA A 252 10.37 7.94 4.00
N ILE A 253 11.51 7.50 3.45
CA ILE A 253 11.75 7.37 2.02
C ILE A 253 11.66 5.88 1.67
N PRO A 254 10.66 5.42 0.88
CA PRO A 254 10.55 4.04 0.47
C PRO A 254 11.66 3.67 -0.51
N LEU A 255 12.49 2.70 -0.14
CA LEU A 255 13.50 2.13 -1.03
C LEU A 255 13.03 0.83 -1.64
N ARG A 256 13.40 0.61 -2.90
CA ARG A 256 13.33 -0.71 -3.51
C ARG A 256 14.44 -1.56 -2.92
N ARG A 257 14.11 -2.71 -2.34
CA ARG A 257 15.09 -3.58 -1.65
C ARG A 257 15.16 -5.00 -2.17
N SER A 258 14.15 -5.42 -2.92
CA SER A 258 14.10 -6.78 -3.44
C SER A 258 14.94 -6.85 -4.71
N LEU A 259 15.95 -7.71 -4.69
CA LEU A 259 16.73 -8.10 -5.87
C LEU A 259 16.02 -9.19 -6.70
N ILE A 260 14.86 -9.66 -6.24
CA ILE A 260 14.02 -10.57 -7.02
C ILE A 260 13.28 -9.75 -8.06
N GLN A 261 13.39 -10.17 -9.33
CA GLN A 261 12.75 -9.52 -10.47
C GLN A 261 11.27 -9.19 -10.18
N SER A 262 10.90 -7.96 -10.55
CA SER A 262 9.54 -7.44 -10.42
C SER A 262 8.80 -7.49 -11.73
N ASN A 263 7.48 -7.41 -11.65
CA ASN A 263 6.66 -7.20 -12.83
C ASN A 263 6.93 -5.80 -13.41
N ILE A 264 7.40 -5.77 -14.65
CA ILE A 264 7.60 -4.56 -15.46
C ILE A 264 6.49 -4.47 -16.48
N ARG A 265 5.95 -3.27 -16.70
CA ARG A 265 4.92 -3.02 -17.71
C ARG A 265 5.55 -2.95 -19.10
N ILE A 266 4.91 -3.64 -20.05
CA ILE A 266 5.21 -3.59 -21.48
C ILE A 266 3.90 -3.24 -22.17
N ASP A 267 3.86 -2.08 -22.80
CA ASP A 267 2.78 -1.66 -23.69
C ASP A 267 3.24 -1.76 -25.14
N SER A 268 2.39 -1.35 -26.08
CA SER A 268 2.70 -1.47 -27.51
C SER A 268 3.90 -0.62 -27.91
N LYS A 269 4.10 0.53 -27.24
CA LYS A 269 5.24 1.42 -27.47
C LYS A 269 6.55 0.77 -27.05
N ILE A 270 6.58 0.22 -25.84
CA ILE A 270 7.74 -0.53 -25.35
C ILE A 270 8.01 -1.75 -26.22
N LEU A 271 6.95 -2.46 -26.63
CA LEU A 271 7.06 -3.66 -27.46
C LEU A 271 7.80 -3.38 -28.77
N TYR A 272 7.37 -2.37 -29.55
CA TYR A 272 8.00 -2.11 -30.84
C TYR A 272 9.40 -1.50 -30.69
N GLN A 273 9.63 -0.65 -29.68
CA GLN A 273 10.93 0.00 -29.47
C GLN A 273 12.01 -0.94 -28.94
N HIS A 274 11.68 -1.76 -27.94
CA HIS A 274 12.69 -2.51 -27.17
C HIS A 274 12.71 -4.00 -27.47
N ILE A 275 11.62 -4.57 -27.98
CA ILE A 275 11.51 -6.02 -28.20
C ILE A 275 11.63 -6.34 -29.69
N LEU A 276 10.77 -5.72 -30.50
CA LEU A 276 10.83 -5.87 -31.96
C LEU A 276 11.97 -5.06 -32.57
N CYS A 277 12.32 -3.92 -31.97
CA CYS A 277 13.35 -2.99 -32.45
C CYS A 277 13.03 -2.44 -33.85
N ILE A 278 11.78 -2.07 -34.08
CA ILE A 278 11.31 -1.45 -35.32
C ILE A 278 10.98 0.03 -35.09
N THR A 279 10.89 0.78 -36.17
CA THR A 279 10.51 2.20 -36.14
C THR A 279 9.03 2.38 -35.78
N GLN A 280 8.66 3.58 -35.31
CA GLN A 280 7.27 3.92 -35.06
C GLN A 280 6.42 3.83 -36.34
N ARG A 281 6.96 4.25 -37.50
CA ARG A 281 6.25 4.17 -38.79
C ARG A 281 5.92 2.72 -39.17
N GLU A 282 6.87 1.80 -39.00
CA GLU A 282 6.64 0.37 -39.26
C GLU A 282 5.63 -0.25 -38.29
N ALA A 283 5.63 0.20 -37.03
CA ALA A 283 4.67 -0.26 -36.02
C ALA A 283 3.25 0.26 -36.27
N GLU A 284 3.12 1.49 -36.77
CA GLU A 284 1.84 2.13 -37.11
C GLU A 284 1.27 1.65 -38.44
N ALA A 285 2.09 1.10 -39.32
CA ALA A 285 1.67 0.51 -40.60
C ALA A 285 0.95 -0.84 -40.46
N VAL A 286 0.89 -1.42 -39.25
CA VAL A 286 0.23 -2.69 -38.97
C VAL A 286 -0.80 -2.55 -37.86
N GLU A 287 -1.83 -3.38 -37.91
CA GLU A 287 -2.80 -3.45 -36.84
C GLU A 287 -2.12 -3.85 -35.53
N LYS A 288 -2.60 -3.24 -34.45
CA LYS A 288 -2.01 -3.46 -33.11
C LYS A 288 -1.99 -4.93 -32.72
N VAL A 289 -3.04 -5.69 -33.06
CA VAL A 289 -3.11 -7.12 -32.76
C VAL A 289 -1.98 -7.89 -33.46
N ASP A 290 -1.67 -7.54 -34.71
CA ASP A 290 -0.62 -8.18 -35.51
C ASP A 290 0.76 -7.88 -34.96
N LEU A 291 0.98 -6.66 -34.47
CA LEU A 291 2.21 -6.30 -33.76
C LEU A 291 2.43 -7.20 -32.53
N TRP A 292 1.37 -7.46 -31.77
CA TRP A 292 1.43 -8.34 -30.59
C TRP A 292 1.55 -9.82 -30.98
N LEU A 293 0.94 -10.28 -32.07
CA LEU A 293 1.07 -11.66 -32.57
C LEU A 293 2.52 -12.02 -32.93
N ARG A 294 3.33 -11.04 -33.34
CA ARG A 294 4.77 -11.26 -33.62
C ARG A 294 5.56 -11.68 -32.39
N VAL A 295 5.12 -11.32 -31.18
CA VAL A 295 5.88 -11.56 -29.93
C VAL A 295 5.13 -12.49 -28.97
N CYS A 296 3.80 -12.47 -28.99
CA CYS A 296 2.95 -13.16 -28.03
C CYS A 296 2.08 -14.25 -28.66
N ASN A 297 1.87 -15.33 -27.90
CA ASN A 297 0.86 -16.32 -28.21
C ASN A 297 -0.52 -15.85 -27.69
N LEU A 298 -1.19 -15.03 -28.49
CA LEU A 298 -2.51 -14.47 -28.16
C LEU A 298 -3.64 -15.51 -28.11
N ARG A 299 -3.40 -16.75 -28.55
CA ARG A 299 -4.39 -17.85 -28.48
C ARG A 299 -4.56 -18.38 -27.06
N THR A 300 -3.62 -18.10 -26.16
CA THR A 300 -3.67 -18.59 -24.79
C THR A 300 -4.84 -17.98 -24.00
N LYS A 301 -5.39 -18.74 -23.04
CA LYS A 301 -6.55 -18.35 -22.22
C LYS A 301 -6.40 -16.96 -21.57
N ALA A 302 -5.17 -16.52 -21.30
CA ALA A 302 -4.94 -15.23 -20.67
C ALA A 302 -5.28 -14.02 -21.55
N PHE A 303 -5.19 -14.13 -22.88
CA PHE A 303 -5.53 -13.03 -23.80
C PHE A 303 -6.99 -13.06 -24.27
N ARG A 304 -7.74 -14.13 -23.94
CA ARG A 304 -9.17 -14.21 -24.25
C ARG A 304 -9.95 -13.14 -23.50
N SER A 305 -10.99 -12.63 -24.15
CA SER A 305 -11.91 -11.65 -23.55
C SER A 305 -12.60 -12.23 -22.31
N ARG A 306 -12.98 -11.34 -21.39
CA ARG A 306 -13.67 -11.71 -20.16
C ARG A 306 -14.68 -10.62 -19.83
N CYS A 307 -15.97 -10.97 -19.71
CA CYS A 307 -17.05 -10.03 -19.37
C CYS A 307 -17.01 -8.74 -20.22
N GLY A 308 -16.91 -8.87 -21.54
CA GLY A 308 -16.82 -7.73 -22.46
C GLY A 308 -15.48 -6.97 -22.44
N MET A 309 -14.49 -7.40 -21.65
CA MET A 309 -13.16 -6.78 -21.60
C MET A 309 -12.19 -7.47 -22.57
N HIS A 310 -11.46 -6.68 -23.34
CA HIS A 310 -10.54 -7.13 -24.40
C HIS A 310 -9.09 -6.73 -24.12
N PHE A 311 -8.15 -7.44 -24.73
CA PHE A 311 -6.73 -7.12 -24.62
C PHE A 311 -6.41 -5.83 -25.39
N GLU A 312 -5.96 -4.81 -24.66
CA GLU A 312 -5.65 -3.48 -25.22
C GLU A 312 -4.14 -3.28 -25.40
N GLY A 313 -3.35 -4.35 -25.60
CA GLY A 313 -1.91 -4.23 -25.88
C GLY A 313 -1.08 -3.71 -24.70
N SER A 314 -1.35 -4.22 -23.49
CA SER A 314 -0.49 -3.99 -22.32
C SER A 314 -0.44 -5.19 -21.40
N ILE A 315 0.76 -5.53 -20.94
CA ILE A 315 1.02 -6.62 -20.01
C ILE A 315 1.98 -6.15 -18.91
N THR A 316 2.08 -6.92 -17.83
CA THR A 316 3.20 -6.80 -16.88
C THR A 316 3.85 -8.16 -16.66
N THR A 317 5.19 -8.20 -16.59
CA THR A 317 5.94 -9.47 -16.51
C THR A 317 7.20 -9.36 -15.67
N ASP A 318 7.49 -10.39 -14.87
CA ASP A 318 8.72 -10.55 -14.10
C ASP A 318 9.67 -11.60 -14.70
N GLY A 319 9.45 -11.98 -15.96
CA GLY A 319 10.22 -13.03 -16.64
C GLY A 319 9.78 -14.46 -16.26
N THR A 320 8.79 -14.61 -15.39
CA THR A 320 8.23 -15.92 -15.01
C THR A 320 6.71 -15.94 -15.14
N SER A 321 6.06 -14.88 -14.66
CA SER A 321 4.63 -14.69 -14.74
C SER A 321 4.30 -13.50 -15.64
N VAL A 322 3.21 -13.61 -16.38
CA VAL A 322 2.68 -12.54 -17.24
C VAL A 322 1.27 -12.23 -16.79
N SER A 323 1.01 -10.95 -16.59
CA SER A 323 -0.29 -10.40 -16.25
C SER A 323 -0.79 -9.61 -17.46
N VAL A 324 -1.79 -10.14 -18.13
CA VAL A 324 -2.45 -9.55 -19.30
C VAL A 324 -3.54 -8.62 -18.82
N TYR A 325 -3.48 -7.36 -19.23
CA TYR A 325 -4.49 -6.36 -18.89
C TYR A 325 -5.61 -6.37 -19.93
N LEU A 326 -6.84 -6.51 -19.44
CA LEU A 326 -8.05 -6.44 -20.26
C LEU A 326 -8.88 -5.23 -19.84
N LYS A 327 -9.52 -4.60 -20.84
CA LYS A 327 -10.28 -3.36 -20.65
C LYS A 327 -11.62 -3.42 -21.38
N HIS A 328 -12.66 -2.90 -20.73
CA HIS A 328 -13.98 -2.73 -21.33
C HIS A 328 -14.00 -1.54 -22.31
N PRO A 329 -14.75 -1.59 -23.42
CA PRO A 329 -14.84 -0.47 -24.37
C PRO A 329 -15.28 0.86 -23.73
N GLU A 330 -16.16 0.80 -22.74
CA GLU A 330 -16.65 1.98 -21.99
C GLU A 330 -15.68 2.45 -20.90
N ALA A 331 -14.56 1.77 -20.70
CA ALA A 331 -13.58 2.17 -19.70
C ALA A 331 -12.79 3.39 -20.17
N ASP A 332 -12.57 4.33 -19.27
CA ASP A 332 -11.71 5.49 -19.55
C ASP A 332 -10.34 5.05 -20.09
N LYS A 333 -9.78 5.87 -20.99
CA LYS A 333 -8.37 5.74 -21.35
C LYS A 333 -7.53 5.90 -20.07
N TYR A 334 -6.58 4.98 -19.89
CA TYR A 334 -5.69 4.96 -18.73
C TYR A 334 -5.11 6.37 -18.47
N GLY A 335 -5.35 6.93 -17.28
CA GLY A 335 -4.88 8.27 -16.90
C GLY A 335 -5.94 9.37 -16.95
N LYS A 336 -7.08 9.19 -17.63
CA LYS A 336 -8.23 10.08 -17.42
C LYS A 336 -8.90 9.72 -16.10
N ARG A 337 -8.66 10.52 -15.06
CA ARG A 337 -9.56 10.54 -13.90
C ARG A 337 -10.74 11.41 -14.26
N SER A 338 -11.85 10.81 -14.64
CA SER A 338 -13.14 11.50 -14.70
C SER A 338 -13.61 11.78 -13.26
N GLY A 339 -13.06 12.82 -12.65
CA GLY A 339 -13.42 13.25 -11.30
C GLY A 339 -12.36 14.13 -10.69
N GLY A 340 -12.73 15.37 -10.35
CA GLY A 340 -11.90 16.27 -9.53
C GLY A 340 -11.56 15.66 -8.17
N LYS A 341 -10.72 16.35 -7.38
CA LYS A 341 -10.48 15.95 -5.98
C LYS A 341 -11.83 15.84 -5.26
N LYS A 342 -12.14 14.65 -4.73
CA LYS A 342 -13.37 14.44 -3.95
C LYS A 342 -13.30 15.31 -2.69
N SER A 343 -14.40 15.98 -2.33
CA SER A 343 -14.49 16.73 -1.09
C SER A 343 -14.52 15.79 0.13
N ALA A 344 -14.16 16.32 1.31
CA ALA A 344 -14.28 15.60 2.58
C ALA A 344 -15.67 14.96 2.75
N ASN A 345 -16.73 15.74 2.51
CA ASN A 345 -18.13 15.30 2.64
C ASN A 345 -18.47 14.14 1.69
N MET A 346 -17.95 14.16 0.46
CA MET A 346 -18.17 13.08 -0.50
C MET A 346 -17.43 11.80 -0.08
N MET A 347 -16.19 11.92 0.41
CA MET A 347 -15.44 10.77 0.93
C MET A 347 -16.11 10.18 2.17
N GLU A 348 -16.58 11.03 3.08
CA GLU A 348 -17.29 10.61 4.28
C GLU A 348 -18.61 9.89 3.94
N ALA A 349 -19.37 10.42 2.98
CA ALA A 349 -20.59 9.77 2.50
C ALA A 349 -20.31 8.38 1.91
N GLU A 350 -19.28 8.24 1.07
CA GLU A 350 -18.87 6.95 0.49
C GLU A 350 -18.44 5.92 1.55
N VAL A 351 -17.81 6.39 2.64
CA VAL A 351 -17.44 5.54 3.77
C VAL A 351 -18.67 5.16 4.58
N LYS A 352 -19.56 6.11 4.91
CA LYS A 352 -20.78 5.86 5.69
C LYS A 352 -21.71 4.83 5.02
N VAL A 353 -21.82 4.84 3.69
CA VAL A 353 -22.62 3.86 2.93
C VAL A 353 -22.10 2.42 3.10
N GLN A 354 -20.85 2.22 3.50
CA GLN A 354 -20.30 0.88 3.74
C GLN A 354 -20.73 0.30 5.09
N TYR A 355 -21.18 1.14 6.03
CA TYR A 355 -21.55 0.68 7.38
C TYR A 355 -22.99 0.17 7.42
N VAL A 356 -23.21 -0.84 8.25
CA VAL A 356 -24.47 -1.55 8.43
C VAL A 356 -25.60 -0.62 8.86
N GLU A 357 -25.30 0.43 9.64
CA GLU A 357 -26.25 1.43 10.12
C GLU A 357 -27.04 2.10 8.98
N LYS A 358 -26.42 2.30 7.82
CA LYS A 358 -27.07 2.89 6.63
C LYS A 358 -27.75 1.86 5.74
N ASN A 359 -27.61 0.57 6.06
CA ASN A 359 -28.11 -0.54 5.24
C ASN A 359 -28.94 -1.55 6.04
N LEU A 360 -29.52 -1.12 7.16
CA LEU A 360 -30.37 -1.97 8.01
C LEU A 360 -31.56 -2.61 7.27
N PRO A 361 -32.28 -1.91 6.37
CA PRO A 361 -33.36 -2.54 5.61
C PRO A 361 -32.86 -3.71 4.74
N ALA A 362 -31.70 -3.55 4.08
CA ALA A 362 -31.09 -4.60 3.27
C ALA A 362 -30.68 -5.81 4.13
N CYS A 363 -30.17 -5.56 5.34
CA CYS A 363 -29.85 -6.64 6.28
C CYS A 363 -31.11 -7.39 6.75
N ARG A 364 -32.19 -6.67 7.10
CA ARG A 364 -33.45 -7.29 7.55
C ARG A 364 -34.15 -8.13 6.47
N ALA A 365 -33.94 -7.78 5.21
CA ALA A 365 -34.49 -8.52 4.06
C ALA A 365 -33.62 -9.72 3.64
N ALA A 366 -32.42 -9.90 4.21
CA ALA A 366 -31.54 -10.99 3.86
C ALA A 366 -32.06 -12.34 4.39
N GLU A 367 -31.98 -13.38 3.57
CA GLU A 367 -32.34 -14.76 3.96
C GLU A 367 -31.50 -15.26 5.14
N ASN A 368 -30.20 -14.97 5.10
CA ASN A 368 -29.27 -15.28 6.19
C ASN A 368 -28.28 -14.12 6.38
N ILE A 369 -27.96 -13.82 7.64
CA ILE A 369 -26.93 -12.86 8.02
C ILE A 369 -25.78 -13.62 8.68
N VAL A 370 -24.59 -13.47 8.11
CA VAL A 370 -23.35 -14.02 8.65
C VAL A 370 -22.52 -12.87 9.21
N VAL A 371 -22.32 -12.88 10.52
CA VAL A 371 -21.44 -11.93 11.21
C VAL A 371 -20.01 -12.44 11.15
N ILE A 372 -19.06 -11.58 10.77
CA ILE A 372 -17.64 -11.91 10.69
C ILE A 372 -16.84 -11.05 11.66
N ASP A 373 -16.18 -11.71 12.61
CA ASP A 373 -15.15 -11.13 13.45
C ASP A 373 -13.76 -11.41 12.84
N PRO A 374 -13.10 -10.41 12.23
CA PRO A 374 -11.71 -10.52 11.85
C PRO A 374 -10.78 -10.55 13.07
N ASN A 375 -9.95 -11.59 13.17
CA ASN A 375 -8.94 -11.70 14.22
C ASN A 375 -7.57 -12.10 13.61
N LYS A 376 -6.53 -12.24 14.42
CA LYS A 376 -5.15 -12.53 13.97
C LYS A 376 -4.92 -14.03 13.74
N ARG A 377 -5.45 -14.87 14.63
CA ARG A 377 -5.35 -16.34 14.54
C ARG A 377 -6.42 -16.88 13.61
N ASP A 378 -7.67 -16.54 13.90
CA ASP A 378 -8.83 -16.82 13.06
C ASP A 378 -9.03 -15.57 12.21
N ILE A 379 -8.48 -15.58 11.00
CA ILE A 379 -8.51 -14.41 10.12
C ILE A 379 -9.96 -13.99 9.86
N LEU A 380 -10.85 -14.96 9.74
CA LEU A 380 -12.29 -14.78 9.73
C LEU A 380 -12.88 -15.79 10.70
N TYR A 381 -13.54 -15.30 11.74
CA TYR A 381 -14.48 -16.09 12.53
C TYR A 381 -15.89 -15.67 12.10
N CYS A 382 -16.65 -16.60 11.54
CA CYS A 382 -17.99 -16.37 11.03
C CYS A 382 -19.02 -17.09 11.90
N GLN A 383 -20.16 -16.45 12.13
CA GLN A 383 -21.32 -17.04 12.78
C GLN A 383 -22.60 -16.51 12.14
N ASP A 384 -23.56 -17.38 11.86
CA ASP A 384 -24.89 -16.97 11.42
C ASP A 384 -25.88 -16.84 12.57
N SER A 385 -27.10 -16.38 12.26
CA SER A 385 -28.18 -16.22 13.23
C SER A 385 -28.63 -17.52 13.92
N ASN A 386 -28.36 -18.68 13.31
CA ASN A 386 -28.68 -20.00 13.86
C ASN A 386 -27.56 -20.55 14.75
N GLY A 387 -26.46 -19.82 14.91
CA GLY A 387 -25.29 -20.25 15.68
C GLY A 387 -24.30 -21.11 14.89
N THR A 388 -24.49 -21.30 13.58
CA THR A 388 -23.57 -22.06 12.72
C THR A 388 -22.26 -21.30 12.55
N THR A 389 -21.16 -21.91 13.00
CA THR A 389 -19.84 -21.24 13.01
C THR A 389 -18.91 -21.74 11.91
N PHE A 390 -18.13 -20.86 11.31
CA PHE A 390 -17.07 -21.17 10.34
C PHE A 390 -15.80 -20.40 10.70
N ARG A 391 -14.63 -21.02 10.51
CA ARG A 391 -13.34 -20.37 10.82
C ARG A 391 -12.39 -20.51 9.65
N TYR A 392 -11.80 -19.40 9.24
CA TYR A 392 -10.70 -19.35 8.30
C TYR A 392 -9.43 -18.86 9.01
N THR A 393 -8.49 -19.76 9.24
CA THR A 393 -7.35 -19.50 10.13
C THR A 393 -6.11 -19.03 9.38
N ALA A 394 -5.22 -18.31 10.08
CA ALA A 394 -3.92 -17.92 9.55
C ALA A 394 -3.03 -19.13 9.23
N ASN A 395 -3.16 -20.23 9.98
CA ASN A 395 -2.44 -21.46 9.69
C ASN A 395 -2.94 -22.12 8.40
N GLN A 396 -4.26 -22.24 8.25
CA GLN A 396 -4.89 -22.74 7.02
C GLN A 396 -4.45 -21.91 5.81
N ARG A 397 -4.59 -20.58 5.87
CA ARG A 397 -4.12 -19.68 4.80
C ARG A 397 -2.65 -19.89 4.49
N ALA A 398 -1.79 -20.01 5.51
CA ALA A 398 -0.36 -20.18 5.31
C ALA A 398 0.00 -21.51 4.64
N MET A 399 -0.72 -22.59 4.95
CA MET A 399 -0.58 -23.89 4.30
C MET A 399 -1.09 -23.86 2.86
N GLU A 400 -2.34 -23.42 2.66
CA GLU A 400 -3.00 -23.38 1.35
C GLU A 400 -2.23 -22.49 0.37
N THR A 401 -1.75 -21.32 0.81
CA THR A 401 -0.94 -20.42 -0.03
C THR A 401 0.48 -20.95 -0.30
N GLY A 402 0.97 -21.90 0.50
CA GLY A 402 2.36 -22.36 0.49
C GLY A 402 3.38 -21.33 0.98
N SER A 403 2.94 -20.19 1.53
CA SER A 403 3.80 -19.07 1.94
C SER A 403 4.92 -19.50 2.91
N ARG A 404 4.59 -20.30 3.94
CA ARG A 404 5.58 -20.85 4.88
C ARG A 404 6.57 -21.80 4.21
N ARG A 405 6.10 -22.67 3.31
CA ARG A 405 6.94 -23.61 2.57
C ARG A 405 7.95 -22.86 1.70
N PHE A 406 7.51 -21.84 0.96
CA PHE A 406 8.38 -21.03 0.12
C PHE A 406 9.36 -20.18 0.94
N ALA A 407 8.92 -19.64 2.09
CA ALA A 407 9.80 -18.93 3.01
C ALA A 407 10.91 -19.86 3.54
N LYS A 408 10.54 -21.04 4.08
CA LYS A 408 11.51 -22.04 4.58
C LYS A 408 12.51 -22.46 3.50
N ARG A 409 12.04 -22.72 2.28
CA ARG A 409 12.92 -23.07 1.13
C ARG A 409 13.89 -21.94 0.79
N ARG A 410 13.43 -20.69 0.81
CA ARG A 410 14.28 -19.53 0.57
C ARG A 410 15.35 -19.36 1.65
N GLU A 411 14.97 -19.49 2.92
CA GLU A 411 15.91 -19.40 4.03
C GLU A 411 16.94 -20.53 3.99
N ALA A 412 16.54 -21.75 3.65
CA ALA A 412 17.48 -22.85 3.44
C ALA A 412 18.45 -22.57 2.27
N MET A 413 17.96 -22.02 1.15
CA MET A 413 18.83 -21.60 0.04
C MET A 413 19.79 -20.48 0.45
N LYS A 414 19.33 -19.50 1.25
CA LYS A 414 20.17 -18.41 1.75
C LYS A 414 21.31 -18.94 2.61
N LYS A 415 20.99 -19.79 3.60
CA LYS A 415 21.97 -20.42 4.50
C LYS A 415 23.00 -21.22 3.71
N LYS A 416 22.56 -22.06 2.77
CA LYS A 416 23.46 -22.84 1.90
C LYS A 416 24.39 -21.96 1.08
N ALA A 417 23.93 -20.80 0.63
CA ALA A 417 24.70 -19.86 -0.17
C ALA A 417 25.47 -18.81 0.65
N GLY A 418 25.35 -18.81 2.00
CA GLY A 418 25.92 -17.79 2.90
C GLY A 418 25.33 -16.38 2.74
N ILE A 419 24.17 -16.25 2.11
CA ILE A 419 23.53 -14.96 1.82
C ILE A 419 22.90 -14.34 3.07
N ASP A 420 22.46 -15.15 4.02
CA ASP A 420 21.93 -14.70 5.30
C ASP A 420 22.97 -13.95 6.14
N LEU A 421 24.21 -14.45 6.19
CA LEU A 421 25.34 -13.80 6.87
C LEU A 421 25.73 -12.47 6.21
N ILE A 422 25.68 -12.41 4.88
CA ILE A 422 25.89 -11.18 4.12
C ILE A 422 24.79 -10.16 4.47
N GLU A 423 23.53 -10.58 4.38
CA GLU A 423 22.39 -9.67 4.62
C GLU A 423 22.31 -9.18 6.06
N SER A 424 22.75 -9.97 7.03
CA SER A 424 22.75 -9.56 8.45
C SER A 424 23.75 -8.45 8.76
N ARG A 425 24.81 -8.30 7.95
CA ARG A 425 25.84 -7.26 8.12
C ARG A 425 25.46 -5.93 7.49
N ILE A 426 24.41 -5.90 6.66
CA ILE A 426 24.00 -4.69 5.95
C ILE A 426 23.38 -3.70 6.94
N PRO A 427 23.91 -2.46 7.05
CA PRO A 427 23.34 -1.44 7.92
C PRO A 427 21.88 -1.12 7.57
N SER A 428 21.18 -0.50 8.51
CA SER A 428 19.79 -0.12 8.26
C SER A 428 19.70 1.04 7.26
N HIS A 429 19.13 0.77 6.09
CA HIS A 429 18.75 1.78 5.10
C HIS A 429 17.78 2.86 5.59
N LYS A 430 17.21 2.72 6.80
CA LYS A 430 16.23 3.65 7.38
C LYS A 430 16.86 4.90 8.00
N THR A 431 18.19 4.92 8.16
CA THR A 431 18.90 6.10 8.67
C THR A 431 18.61 7.34 7.82
N MET A 432 18.50 8.49 8.47
CA MET A 432 18.42 9.81 7.85
C MET A 432 19.75 10.57 7.99
N ASN A 433 20.82 9.89 8.40
CA ASN A 433 22.18 10.43 8.40
C ASN A 433 22.91 10.05 7.09
N LEU A 434 23.54 11.04 6.44
CA LEU A 434 24.22 10.85 5.16
C LEU A 434 25.40 9.88 5.25
N MET A 435 26.20 9.95 6.31
CA MET A 435 27.37 9.09 6.49
C MET A 435 26.96 7.64 6.73
N ASP A 436 25.95 7.41 7.56
CA ASP A 436 25.40 6.07 7.80
C ASP A 436 24.72 5.50 6.55
N PHE A 437 24.02 6.34 5.77
CA PHE A 437 23.45 5.91 4.50
C PHE A 437 24.54 5.59 3.46
N THR A 438 25.62 6.37 3.43
CA THR A 438 26.78 6.08 2.58
C THR A 438 27.44 4.76 2.97
N ARG A 439 27.60 4.48 4.27
CA ARG A 439 28.07 3.18 4.77
C ARG A 439 27.14 2.04 4.32
N TYR A 440 25.83 2.24 4.39
CA TYR A 440 24.85 1.29 3.86
C TYR A 440 25.06 1.01 2.36
N LEU A 441 25.28 2.05 1.54
CA LEU A 441 25.53 1.92 0.10
C LEU A 441 26.83 1.15 -0.20
N LEU A 442 27.92 1.44 0.52
CA LEU A 442 29.21 0.78 0.34
C LEU A 442 29.14 -0.71 0.70
N VAL A 443 28.55 -1.07 1.85
CA VAL A 443 28.35 -2.48 2.23
C VAL A 443 27.44 -3.18 1.22
N ARG A 444 26.41 -2.49 0.73
CA ARG A 444 25.52 -3.02 -0.30
C ARG A 444 26.25 -3.25 -1.63
N ARG A 445 27.22 -2.41 -2.01
CA ARG A 445 28.04 -2.60 -3.21
C ARG A 445 28.95 -3.82 -3.08
N ALA A 446 29.64 -3.97 -1.94
CA ALA A 446 30.64 -5.02 -1.74
C ALA A 446 30.10 -6.42 -2.06
N ASP A 447 28.87 -6.71 -1.63
CA ASP A 447 28.20 -8.01 -1.87
C ASP A 447 27.12 -7.96 -2.95
N TRP A 448 27.20 -7.02 -3.89
CA TRP A 448 26.16 -6.85 -4.91
C TRP A 448 26.05 -8.06 -5.84
N ASP A 449 27.15 -8.47 -6.48
CA ASP A 449 27.11 -9.52 -7.51
C ASP A 449 26.69 -10.87 -6.96
N ARG A 450 27.22 -11.25 -5.79
CA ARG A 450 26.84 -12.50 -5.12
C ARG A 450 25.35 -12.55 -4.78
N ARG A 451 24.78 -11.44 -4.29
CA ARG A 451 23.33 -11.38 -4.00
C ARG A 451 22.49 -11.27 -5.27
N LYS A 452 22.94 -10.53 -6.29
CA LYS A 452 22.27 -10.43 -7.59
C LYS A 452 22.17 -11.80 -8.24
N TYR A 453 23.27 -12.55 -8.27
CA TYR A 453 23.31 -13.93 -8.77
C TYR A 453 22.39 -14.86 -7.98
N PHE A 454 22.38 -14.76 -6.65
CA PHE A 454 21.46 -15.55 -5.83
C PHE A 454 19.98 -15.26 -6.17
N TYR A 455 19.60 -13.97 -6.20
CA TYR A 455 18.21 -13.57 -6.39
C TYR A 455 17.71 -13.62 -7.85
N SER A 456 18.61 -13.72 -8.83
CA SER A 456 18.25 -14.00 -10.22
C SER A 456 17.79 -15.45 -10.44
N HIS A 457 18.05 -16.35 -9.48
CA HIS A 457 17.64 -17.75 -9.58
C HIS A 457 16.11 -17.88 -9.79
N PRO A 458 15.64 -18.58 -10.85
CA PRO A 458 14.21 -18.64 -11.21
C PRO A 458 13.28 -19.19 -10.13
N ALA A 459 13.81 -19.92 -9.15
CA ALA A 459 13.03 -20.40 -8.01
C ALA A 459 12.31 -19.25 -7.27
N HIS A 460 12.93 -18.07 -7.16
CA HIS A 460 12.36 -16.95 -6.41
C HIS A 460 11.07 -16.41 -7.03
N THR A 461 11.07 -16.19 -8.34
CA THR A 461 9.89 -15.73 -9.09
C THR A 461 8.85 -16.85 -9.24
N ARG A 462 9.28 -18.11 -9.41
CA ARG A 462 8.36 -19.27 -9.40
C ARG A 462 7.61 -19.38 -8.08
N TRP A 463 8.26 -19.21 -6.93
CA TRP A 463 7.58 -19.21 -5.64
C TRP A 463 6.60 -18.04 -5.49
N LYS A 464 6.93 -16.85 -5.99
CA LYS A 464 5.98 -15.72 -6.03
C LYS A 464 4.75 -16.07 -6.88
N TRP A 465 4.98 -16.68 -8.04
CA TRP A 465 3.92 -17.10 -8.95
C TRP A 465 3.01 -18.17 -8.35
N HIS A 466 3.58 -19.21 -7.76
CA HIS A 466 2.82 -20.26 -7.08
C HIS A 466 2.08 -19.72 -5.86
N ALA A 467 2.67 -18.85 -5.05
CA ALA A 467 1.98 -18.22 -3.93
C ALA A 467 0.74 -17.43 -4.38
N PHE A 468 0.83 -16.75 -5.54
CA PHE A 468 -0.31 -16.06 -6.14
C PHE A 468 -1.42 -17.03 -6.57
N ILE A 469 -1.07 -18.09 -7.33
CA ILE A 469 -2.03 -19.12 -7.77
C ILE A 469 -2.71 -19.78 -6.56
N ASN A 470 -1.92 -20.17 -5.58
CA ASN A 470 -2.40 -20.85 -4.39
C ASN A 470 -3.32 -19.95 -3.56
N ARG A 471 -3.04 -18.64 -3.49
CA ARG A 471 -3.94 -17.67 -2.87
C ARG A 471 -5.29 -17.61 -3.58
N GLN A 472 -5.31 -17.55 -4.92
CA GLN A 472 -6.57 -17.55 -5.66
C GLN A 472 -7.39 -18.83 -5.41
N LYS A 473 -6.72 -19.99 -5.36
CA LYS A 473 -7.37 -21.26 -5.01
C LYS A 473 -7.92 -21.26 -3.59
N SER A 474 -7.12 -20.85 -2.62
CA SER A 474 -7.52 -20.70 -1.21
C SER A 474 -8.73 -19.79 -1.05
N GLU A 475 -8.72 -18.62 -1.68
CA GLU A 475 -9.82 -17.66 -1.65
C GLU A 475 -11.08 -18.18 -2.36
N SER A 476 -10.92 -18.93 -3.47
CA SER A 476 -12.07 -19.57 -4.15
C SER A 476 -12.69 -20.67 -3.29
N ASN A 477 -11.87 -21.52 -2.69
CA ASN A 477 -12.32 -22.57 -1.77
C ASN A 477 -13.01 -21.99 -0.54
N LEU A 478 -12.50 -20.87 0.00
CA LEU A 478 -13.14 -20.14 1.08
C LEU A 478 -14.57 -19.72 0.70
N ILE A 479 -14.77 -19.12 -0.48
CA ILE A 479 -16.11 -18.72 -0.95
C ILE A 479 -17.03 -19.93 -1.12
N SER A 480 -16.55 -21.01 -1.74
CA SER A 480 -17.33 -22.25 -1.88
C SER A 480 -17.71 -22.84 -0.53
N ASN A 481 -16.79 -22.86 0.44
CA ASN A 481 -17.06 -23.36 1.78
C ASN A 481 -18.07 -22.48 2.54
N LEU A 482 -18.03 -21.16 2.36
CA LEU A 482 -19.03 -20.26 2.93
C LEU A 482 -20.42 -20.54 2.35
N ARG A 483 -20.53 -20.69 1.02
CA ARG A 483 -21.80 -20.99 0.35
C ARG A 483 -22.36 -22.35 0.74
N ASN A 484 -21.51 -23.38 0.78
CA ASN A 484 -21.89 -24.72 1.23
C ASN A 484 -22.40 -24.72 2.68
N LYS A 485 -21.91 -23.78 3.50
CA LYS A 485 -22.22 -23.73 4.94
C LYS A 485 -23.40 -22.83 5.29
N TYR A 486 -23.57 -21.73 4.58
CA TYR A 486 -24.55 -20.69 4.90
C TYR A 486 -25.65 -20.52 3.84
N GLY A 487 -25.61 -21.31 2.77
CA GLY A 487 -26.49 -21.18 1.59
C GLY A 487 -25.87 -20.30 0.50
N GLU A 488 -26.50 -20.29 -0.68
CA GLU A 488 -26.04 -19.43 -1.79
C GLU A 488 -26.34 -17.94 -1.54
N ASN A 489 -27.45 -17.65 -0.84
CA ASN A 489 -27.90 -16.29 -0.55
C ASN A 489 -27.67 -15.94 0.92
N PHE A 490 -26.60 -15.21 1.21
CA PHE A 490 -26.34 -14.65 2.54
C PHE A 490 -25.71 -13.27 2.45
N THR A 491 -25.96 -12.47 3.48
CA THR A 491 -25.35 -11.15 3.67
C THR A 491 -24.28 -11.22 4.76
N ILE A 492 -23.11 -10.63 4.50
CA ILE A 492 -22.03 -10.52 5.47
C ILE A 492 -22.11 -9.17 6.20
N VAL A 493 -22.02 -9.22 7.52
CA VAL A 493 -21.72 -8.05 8.37
C VAL A 493 -20.38 -8.27 9.06
N MET A 494 -19.37 -7.48 8.73
CA MET A 494 -18.00 -7.68 9.20
C MET A 494 -17.54 -6.55 10.10
N GLY A 495 -16.87 -6.88 11.21
CA GLY A 495 -16.19 -5.88 12.02
C GLY A 495 -15.14 -5.10 11.21
N ASP A 496 -15.14 -3.78 11.31
CA ASP A 496 -14.16 -2.95 10.64
C ASP A 496 -12.80 -3.03 11.35
N TRP A 497 -11.99 -4.00 10.92
CA TRP A 497 -10.63 -4.21 11.39
C TRP A 497 -9.60 -3.51 10.50
N SER A 498 -9.84 -2.23 10.21
CA SER A 498 -8.87 -1.36 9.57
C SER A 498 -7.73 -1.09 10.56
N ASP A 499 -6.79 -2.04 10.65
CA ASP A 499 -5.74 -2.14 11.67
C ASP A 499 -4.74 -0.95 11.71
N ALA A 500 -4.88 0.10 10.90
CA ALA A 500 -4.03 1.30 10.89
C ALA A 500 -2.51 1.03 11.05
N GLY A 501 -2.02 -0.12 10.56
CA GLY A 501 -0.62 -0.55 10.69
C GLY A 501 -0.20 -1.16 12.04
N GLN A 502 -1.13 -1.52 12.94
CA GLN A 502 -0.84 -2.10 14.27
C GLN A 502 -0.62 -3.62 14.28
N THR A 503 -0.53 -4.27 13.11
CA THR A 503 -0.19 -5.69 13.04
C THR A 503 1.20 -5.90 13.66
N ALA A 504 1.28 -6.64 14.76
CA ALA A 504 2.56 -6.92 15.39
C ALA A 504 3.46 -7.70 14.42
N ARG A 505 4.78 -7.53 14.56
CA ARG A 505 5.75 -8.24 13.73
C ARG A 505 5.46 -9.75 13.78
N PHE A 506 5.48 -10.40 12.61
CA PHE A 506 5.19 -11.82 12.43
C PHE A 506 3.72 -12.26 12.56
N GLN A 507 2.79 -11.33 12.81
CA GLN A 507 1.36 -11.63 12.74
C GLN A 507 0.82 -11.45 11.31
N THR A 508 -0.21 -12.23 10.97
CA THR A 508 -0.91 -12.06 9.69
C THR A 508 -1.88 -10.90 9.82
N SER A 509 -1.81 -9.94 8.89
CA SER A 509 -2.74 -8.82 8.84
C SER A 509 -4.09 -9.28 8.28
N SER A 510 -5.16 -8.93 9.00
CA SER A 510 -6.55 -9.11 8.56
C SER A 510 -6.95 -7.86 7.79
N LYS A 511 -6.68 -7.84 6.48
CA LYS A 511 -6.94 -6.67 5.63
C LYS A 511 -8.42 -6.61 5.23
N THR A 512 -9.22 -5.81 5.94
CA THR A 512 -10.65 -5.56 5.65
C THR A 512 -10.92 -5.25 4.17
N LYS A 513 -10.12 -4.37 3.55
CA LYS A 513 -10.24 -4.02 2.13
C LYS A 513 -10.07 -5.23 1.19
N GLY A 514 -9.16 -6.14 1.53
CA GLY A 514 -8.93 -7.37 0.76
C GLY A 514 -10.13 -8.31 0.80
N TRP A 515 -10.70 -8.50 2.01
CA TRP A 515 -11.90 -9.30 2.22
C TRP A 515 -13.12 -8.71 1.53
N ARG A 516 -13.35 -7.41 1.66
CA ARG A 516 -14.41 -6.69 0.94
C ARG A 516 -14.32 -6.94 -0.56
N THR A 517 -13.13 -6.77 -1.14
CA THR A 517 -12.93 -6.99 -2.58
C THR A 517 -13.26 -8.43 -2.97
N LEU A 518 -12.85 -9.40 -2.16
CA LEU A 518 -13.14 -10.82 -2.40
C LEU A 518 -14.65 -11.09 -2.39
N PHE A 519 -15.37 -10.64 -1.35
CA PHE A 519 -16.80 -10.87 -1.20
C PHE A 519 -17.62 -10.18 -2.29
N THR A 520 -17.32 -8.92 -2.62
CA THR A 520 -17.98 -8.20 -3.71
C THR A 520 -17.73 -8.88 -5.06
N THR A 521 -16.52 -9.38 -5.32
CA THR A 521 -16.21 -10.12 -6.57
C THR A 521 -16.97 -11.46 -6.64
N ALA A 522 -17.24 -12.06 -5.48
CA ALA A 522 -18.05 -13.27 -5.34
C ALA A 522 -19.56 -13.00 -5.31
N LEU A 523 -19.99 -11.74 -5.56
CA LEU A 523 -21.38 -11.29 -5.51
C LEU A 523 -22.07 -11.52 -4.16
N ILE A 524 -21.30 -11.48 -3.06
CA ILE A 524 -21.84 -11.56 -1.70
C ILE A 524 -22.04 -10.13 -1.19
N VAL A 525 -23.26 -9.84 -0.73
CA VAL A 525 -23.61 -8.55 -0.11
C VAL A 525 -22.83 -8.40 1.19
N PHE A 526 -22.23 -7.23 1.41
CA PHE A 526 -21.26 -7.01 2.48
C PHE A 526 -21.41 -5.61 3.09
N PHE A 527 -21.48 -5.55 4.42
CA PHE A 527 -21.46 -4.30 5.19
C PHE A 527 -20.42 -4.36 6.32
N LEU A 528 -19.93 -3.18 6.73
CA LEU A 528 -19.02 -3.00 7.86
C LEU A 528 -19.77 -2.63 9.14
N MET A 529 -19.22 -2.99 10.28
CA MET A 529 -19.69 -2.55 11.58
C MET A 529 -18.52 -2.00 12.39
N ASN A 530 -18.72 -0.86 13.04
CA ASN A 530 -17.67 -0.24 13.84
C ASN A 530 -17.42 -1.07 15.10
N THR A 531 -16.18 -1.50 15.33
CA THR A 531 -15.83 -2.34 16.48
C THR A 531 -15.61 -1.48 17.73
N ARG A 532 -16.71 -0.96 18.30
CA ARG A 532 -16.87 -0.81 19.76
C ARG A 532 -17.79 -1.96 20.23
N PRO A 533 -17.73 -2.42 21.48
CA PRO A 533 -17.71 -3.84 21.92
C PRO A 533 -19.01 -4.66 21.74
N HIS A 534 -19.64 -4.62 20.57
CA HIS A 534 -21.00 -5.14 20.34
C HIS A 534 -21.08 -6.30 19.34
N LEU A 535 -19.96 -6.78 18.78
CA LEU A 535 -19.98 -7.83 17.74
C LEU A 535 -20.64 -9.13 18.20
N PHE A 536 -20.44 -9.52 19.48
CA PHE A 536 -21.01 -10.74 20.04
C PHE A 536 -22.48 -10.59 20.48
N ALA A 537 -23.00 -9.37 20.60
CA ALA A 537 -24.38 -9.15 21.00
C ALA A 537 -25.35 -9.49 19.84
N LEU A 538 -24.97 -9.22 18.59
CA LEU A 538 -25.81 -9.44 17.41
C LEU A 538 -26.02 -10.91 17.05
N ALA A 539 -25.09 -11.80 17.41
CA ALA A 539 -25.19 -13.23 17.11
C ALA A 539 -26.17 -13.98 18.04
N VAL A 540 -26.49 -13.41 19.21
CA VAL A 540 -27.37 -14.06 20.21
C VAL A 540 -28.82 -13.55 20.09
N HIS A 541 -29.03 -12.34 19.57
CA HIS A 541 -30.38 -11.82 19.28
C HIS A 541 -30.39 -10.90 18.03
N PRO A 542 -30.64 -11.44 16.82
CA PRO A 542 -30.51 -10.68 15.58
C PRO A 542 -31.49 -9.50 15.45
N LEU A 543 -32.68 -9.60 16.06
CA LEU A 543 -33.79 -8.64 15.85
C LEU A 543 -33.97 -7.60 16.98
N SER A 544 -33.54 -7.89 18.22
CA SER A 544 -33.78 -7.00 19.36
C SER A 544 -32.73 -5.89 19.50
N LEU A 545 -31.48 -6.14 19.11
CA LEU A 545 -30.39 -5.14 19.17
C LEU A 545 -30.41 -4.16 17.99
N LEU A 546 -30.94 -4.57 16.83
CA LEU A 546 -31.22 -3.68 15.71
C LEU A 546 -32.36 -2.68 16.00
N ARG A 547 -33.16 -2.90 17.06
CA ARG A 547 -34.12 -1.91 17.58
C ARG A 547 -33.46 -0.92 18.55
N LYS A 548 -32.45 -1.32 19.32
CA LYS A 548 -31.75 -0.45 20.29
C LYS A 548 -30.69 0.47 19.65
N ALA A 549 -30.06 0.06 18.56
CA ALA A 549 -29.03 0.87 17.89
C ALA A 549 -29.56 2.13 17.15
N SER A 550 -30.87 2.41 17.22
CA SER A 550 -31.54 3.44 16.41
C SER A 550 -32.07 4.65 17.20
N LYS A 551 -31.89 4.71 18.53
CA LYS A 551 -32.31 5.86 19.35
C LYS A 551 -31.31 6.11 20.49
N ASN A 552 -30.64 7.26 20.44
CA ASN A 552 -30.08 8.06 21.54
C ASN A 552 -29.18 7.47 22.66
N ASP A 553 -28.86 6.18 22.75
CA ASP A 553 -28.06 5.67 23.88
C ASP A 553 -26.53 5.74 23.67
N LEU A 554 -26.01 6.95 23.39
CA LEU A 554 -24.56 7.23 23.34
C LEU A 554 -24.14 8.44 24.20
N ILE A 555 -25.06 8.97 25.02
CA ILE A 555 -24.77 9.95 26.06
C ILE A 555 -25.52 9.52 27.32
N GLN A 556 -24.84 8.80 28.21
CA GLN A 556 -25.10 8.57 29.64
C GLN A 556 -24.66 7.15 29.99
N ASP A 557 -23.36 6.97 30.23
CA ASP A 557 -22.91 5.91 31.15
C ASP A 557 -21.51 6.21 31.69
N LEU A 558 -21.34 7.42 32.22
CA LEU A 558 -20.29 7.81 33.17
C LEU A 558 -20.81 9.06 33.90
N GLY A 559 -21.80 8.90 34.77
CA GLY A 559 -22.27 9.99 35.63
C GLY A 559 -23.39 9.53 36.54
N GLY A 560 -23.11 9.47 37.85
CA GLY A 560 -24.13 9.43 38.89
C GLY A 560 -24.13 8.19 39.76
N ASP A 561 -23.21 8.14 40.73
CA ASP A 561 -23.49 7.53 42.03
C ASP A 561 -23.12 8.58 43.11
N MET A 562 -23.97 9.59 43.25
CA MET A 562 -24.12 10.32 44.52
C MET A 562 -25.40 9.79 45.17
N LYS A 563 -25.24 8.82 46.07
CA LYS A 563 -26.28 8.52 47.07
C LYS A 563 -26.15 9.54 48.19
N ALA A 564 -27.01 10.56 48.15
CA ALA A 564 -27.39 11.30 49.35
C ALA A 564 -28.44 10.47 50.09
N SER A 565 -28.09 10.01 51.30
CA SER A 565 -29.02 9.38 52.24
C SER A 565 -29.51 10.40 53.26
N LYS A 566 -30.80 10.24 53.63
CA LYS A 566 -31.62 10.90 54.69
C LYS A 566 -32.53 12.02 54.17
N PRO A 567 -33.78 12.15 54.69
CA PRO A 567 -34.19 11.84 56.07
C PRO A 567 -35.44 10.93 56.22
N GLY A 568 -35.62 10.44 57.46
CA GLY A 568 -36.67 9.53 57.91
C GLY A 568 -36.16 8.74 59.10
#